data_AF-A0A536FHW2-F1
#
_entry.id   AF-A0A536FHW2-F1
#
_cell.length_a   1.000
_cell.length_b   1.000
_cell.length_c   1.000
_cell.angle_alpha   90.00
_cell.angle_beta   90.00
_cell.angle_gamma   90.00
#
_symmetry.space_group_name_H-M   'P 1'
#
loop_
_entity.id
_entity.type
_entity.pdbx_description
1 polymer ?
#
loop_
_entity_poly.entity_id
_entity_poly.type
_entity_poly.pdbx_seq_one_letter_code
_entity_poly.pdbx_strand_id
1 'polypeptide(L)'
;MKFTVGWLYPDLMNIYGDRGNILTLLRRAEWHGFEASVVELGRGAATQMDEVDVFFFGGGQDREQALIYDDLREFKQASLQQAVANGAQVLAVCGGYQLLGHYYQTGDGERYDGIGLIDVRTEAGKKRFIGDVVVLSAIDGLTPSTLVGFENHSGRTFLGPNARPLGKVLKGHGNNGSDHQEGCVQGGVIGTYMHGSLLPKNPHLADHLIAGALRRRGGGALSHLDDSAELAAHGWILQRAQRR
;
A
#
# COMPACT_ATOMS: atom_id res chain seq x y z
N MET A 1 -24.81 1.84 -3.56
CA MET A 1 -23.79 1.35 -4.52
C MET A 1 -22.73 0.60 -3.73
N LYS A 2 -22.26 -0.56 -4.19
CA LYS A 2 -21.31 -1.39 -3.43
C LYS A 2 -19.88 -0.89 -3.57
N PHE A 3 -19.09 -1.00 -2.50
CA PHE A 3 -17.65 -0.77 -2.50
C PHE A 3 -16.95 -1.98 -1.88
N THR A 4 -16.05 -2.62 -2.63
CA THR A 4 -15.43 -3.88 -2.19
C THR A 4 -13.93 -3.74 -1.98
N VAL A 5 -13.46 -4.05 -0.78
CA VAL A 5 -12.03 -4.17 -0.47
C VAL A 5 -11.59 -5.63 -0.60
N GLY A 6 -10.62 -5.92 -1.45
CA GLY A 6 -10.02 -7.25 -1.57
C GLY A 6 -8.78 -7.35 -0.68
N TRP A 7 -8.84 -8.13 0.41
CA TRP A 7 -7.71 -8.32 1.31
C TRP A 7 -6.89 -9.53 0.88
N LEU A 8 -5.71 -9.31 0.29
CA LEU A 8 -4.81 -10.35 -0.16
C LEU A 8 -4.08 -10.99 1.02
N TYR A 9 -4.20 -12.32 1.14
CA TYR A 9 -3.51 -13.17 2.11
C TYR A 9 -3.66 -12.74 3.58
N PRO A 10 -4.90 -12.54 4.08
CA PRO A 10 -5.15 -12.00 5.42
C PRO A 10 -4.56 -12.84 6.55
N ASP A 11 -4.38 -14.15 6.38
CA ASP A 11 -3.82 -15.02 7.41
C ASP A 11 -2.29 -14.92 7.53
N LEU A 12 -1.61 -14.50 6.46
CA LEU A 12 -0.15 -14.52 6.34
C LEU A 12 0.46 -13.11 6.26
N MET A 13 -0.32 -12.14 5.77
CA MET A 13 0.15 -10.81 5.39
C MET A 13 -0.62 -9.72 6.16
N ASN A 14 -0.59 -9.81 7.49
CA ASN A 14 -1.41 -9.01 8.40
C ASN A 14 -0.63 -8.36 9.55
N ILE A 15 0.70 -8.31 9.48
CA ILE A 15 1.52 -7.79 10.57
C ILE A 15 1.39 -6.26 10.69
N TYR A 16 1.94 -5.69 11.77
CA TYR A 16 1.99 -4.24 12.01
C TYR A 16 0.64 -3.50 12.00
N GLY A 17 -0.44 -4.23 12.30
CA GLY A 17 -1.77 -3.65 12.46
C GLY A 17 -2.43 -3.30 11.13
N ASP A 18 -2.03 -3.92 10.03
CA ASP A 18 -2.50 -3.65 8.66
C ASP A 18 -4.03 -3.77 8.48
N ARG A 19 -4.70 -4.55 9.35
CA ARG A 19 -6.18 -4.59 9.45
C ARG A 19 -6.81 -3.19 9.61
N GLY A 20 -6.11 -2.26 10.26
CA GLY A 20 -6.61 -0.89 10.42
C GLY A 20 -6.76 -0.14 9.08
N ASN A 21 -5.93 -0.42 8.08
CA ASN A 21 -6.08 0.17 6.73
C ASN A 21 -7.40 -0.26 6.08
N ILE A 22 -7.74 -1.54 6.21
CA ILE A 22 -9.00 -2.09 5.67
C ILE A 22 -10.19 -1.49 6.38
N LEU A 23 -10.16 -1.44 7.71
CA LEU A 23 -11.22 -0.81 8.50
C LEU A 23 -11.41 0.66 8.13
N THR A 24 -10.33 1.41 7.88
CA THR A 24 -10.42 2.79 7.38
C THR A 24 -11.10 2.86 6.02
N LEU A 25 -10.71 2.02 5.05
CA LEU A 25 -11.32 2.03 3.71
C LEU A 25 -12.82 1.72 3.78
N LEU A 26 -13.21 0.67 4.51
CA LEU A 26 -14.61 0.29 4.68
C LEU A 26 -15.40 1.42 5.33
N ARG A 27 -14.89 1.96 6.44
CA ARG A 27 -15.61 2.98 7.21
C ARG A 27 -15.77 4.30 6.46
N ARG A 28 -14.74 4.73 5.74
CA ARG A 28 -14.82 5.95 4.93
C ARG A 28 -15.74 5.77 3.73
N ALA A 29 -15.71 4.60 3.07
CA ALA A 29 -16.67 4.28 2.01
C ALA A 29 -18.12 4.31 2.54
N GLU A 30 -18.39 3.76 3.72
CA GLU A 30 -19.71 3.87 4.36
C GLU A 30 -20.11 5.32 4.63
N TRP A 31 -19.19 6.15 5.12
CA TRP A 31 -19.44 7.58 5.35
C TRP A 31 -19.70 8.38 4.08
N HIS A 32 -19.18 7.93 2.93
CA HIS A 32 -19.54 8.46 1.61
C HIS A 32 -20.84 7.84 1.04
N GLY A 33 -21.55 6.99 1.79
CA GLY A 33 -22.83 6.42 1.40
C GLY A 33 -22.74 5.14 0.56
N PHE A 34 -21.59 4.48 0.53
CA PHE A 34 -21.43 3.18 -0.12
C PHE A 34 -21.76 2.02 0.83
N GLU A 35 -22.27 0.92 0.27
CA GLU A 35 -22.36 -0.35 0.98
C GLU A 35 -20.99 -1.03 0.88
N ALA A 36 -20.17 -0.88 1.93
CA ALA A 36 -18.81 -1.36 1.94
C ALA A 36 -18.72 -2.82 2.42
N SER A 37 -17.89 -3.62 1.75
CA SER A 37 -17.63 -5.01 2.15
C SER A 37 -16.17 -5.39 1.92
N VAL A 38 -15.71 -6.41 2.65
CA VAL A 38 -14.38 -7.00 2.46
C VAL A 38 -14.53 -8.41 1.90
N VAL A 39 -13.69 -8.74 0.92
CA VAL A 39 -13.50 -10.11 0.44
C VAL A 39 -12.08 -10.53 0.81
N GLU A 40 -11.97 -11.60 1.58
CA GLU A 40 -10.70 -12.18 1.99
C GLU A 40 -10.17 -13.10 0.88
N LEU A 41 -9.03 -12.74 0.31
CA LEU A 41 -8.39 -13.43 -0.81
C LEU A 41 -7.21 -14.24 -0.28
N GLY A 42 -7.51 -15.38 0.36
CA GLY A 42 -6.52 -16.34 0.85
C GLY A 42 -5.79 -17.10 -0.27
N ARG A 43 -5.03 -18.13 0.13
CA ARG A 43 -4.31 -19.02 -0.78
C ARG A 43 -5.26 -19.82 -1.70
N GLY A 44 -4.77 -20.18 -2.88
CA GLY A 44 -5.49 -20.91 -3.91
C GLY A 44 -6.30 -19.98 -4.83
N ALA A 45 -7.12 -20.57 -5.70
CA ALA A 45 -7.99 -19.81 -6.60
C ALA A 45 -8.93 -18.88 -5.83
N ALA A 46 -9.09 -17.64 -6.31
CA ALA A 46 -10.11 -16.71 -5.80
C ALA A 46 -11.14 -16.38 -6.87
N THR A 47 -12.38 -16.27 -6.44
CA THR A 47 -13.49 -15.71 -7.20
C THR A 47 -13.69 -14.23 -6.85
N GLN A 48 -14.39 -13.47 -7.68
CA GLN A 48 -14.83 -12.08 -7.41
C GLN A 48 -13.72 -11.01 -7.37
N MET A 49 -12.51 -11.31 -7.84
CA MET A 49 -11.45 -10.29 -7.92
C MET A 49 -11.79 -9.16 -8.91
N ASP A 50 -12.66 -9.42 -9.88
CA ASP A 50 -13.19 -8.44 -10.83
C ASP A 50 -14.15 -7.43 -10.17
N GLU A 51 -14.80 -7.80 -9.07
CA GLU A 51 -15.71 -6.93 -8.31
C GLU A 51 -14.95 -5.97 -7.36
N VAL A 52 -13.68 -6.26 -7.07
CA VAL A 52 -12.87 -5.50 -6.10
C VAL A 52 -12.59 -4.08 -6.60
N ASP A 53 -12.81 -3.10 -5.73
CA ASP A 53 -12.54 -1.67 -5.94
C ASP A 53 -11.12 -1.31 -5.51
N VAL A 54 -10.73 -1.74 -4.31
CA VAL A 54 -9.39 -1.50 -3.76
C VAL A 54 -8.84 -2.82 -3.22
N PHE A 55 -7.69 -3.25 -3.73
CA PHE A 55 -6.93 -4.35 -3.14
C PHE A 55 -6.03 -3.81 -2.03
N PHE A 56 -6.01 -4.51 -0.91
CA PHE A 56 -5.03 -4.29 0.14
C PHE A 56 -4.12 -5.51 0.26
N PHE A 57 -2.80 -5.29 0.22
CA PHE A 57 -1.80 -6.34 0.38
C PHE A 57 -0.83 -5.93 1.50
N GLY A 58 -1.01 -6.50 2.68
CA GLY A 58 -0.19 -6.16 3.84
C GLY A 58 1.23 -6.70 3.79
N GLY A 59 1.97 -6.52 4.88
CA GLY A 59 3.29 -7.13 5.08
C GLY A 59 3.20 -8.52 5.73
N GLY A 60 4.24 -9.32 5.54
CA GLY A 60 4.51 -10.58 6.26
C GLY A 60 6.01 -10.74 6.48
N GLN A 61 6.44 -11.71 7.28
CA GLN A 61 7.88 -12.01 7.42
C GLN A 61 8.35 -12.80 6.19
N ASP A 62 9.66 -12.88 5.99
CA ASP A 62 10.26 -13.51 4.80
C ASP A 62 9.76 -14.95 4.60
N ARG A 63 9.57 -15.71 5.68
CA ARG A 63 9.03 -17.07 5.63
C ARG A 63 7.60 -17.11 5.09
N GLU A 64 6.72 -16.21 5.54
CA GLU A 64 5.35 -16.16 5.05
C GLU A 64 5.28 -15.66 3.61
N GLN A 65 6.15 -14.72 3.21
CA GLN A 65 6.26 -14.26 1.82
C GLN A 65 6.65 -15.41 0.88
N ALA A 66 7.61 -16.25 1.28
CA ALA A 66 8.00 -17.45 0.56
C ALA A 66 6.87 -18.50 0.43
N LEU A 67 5.82 -18.44 1.26
CA LEU A 67 4.68 -19.35 1.14
C LEU A 67 3.61 -18.88 0.15
N ILE A 68 3.62 -17.60 -0.23
CA ILE A 68 2.56 -17.01 -1.07
C ILE A 68 3.04 -16.57 -2.44
N TYR A 69 4.36 -16.55 -2.73
CA TYR A 69 4.85 -16.08 -4.04
C TYR A 69 4.34 -16.96 -5.20
N ASP A 70 4.47 -18.28 -5.08
CA ASP A 70 3.97 -19.23 -6.09
C ASP A 70 2.45 -19.13 -6.22
N ASP A 71 1.77 -19.00 -5.08
CA ASP A 71 0.32 -18.85 -5.04
C ASP A 71 -0.15 -17.57 -5.74
N LEU A 72 0.54 -16.45 -5.50
CA LEU A 72 0.24 -15.16 -6.12
C LEU A 72 0.42 -15.25 -7.64
N ARG A 73 1.51 -15.87 -8.10
CA ARG A 73 1.79 -16.07 -9.54
C ARG A 73 0.78 -17.00 -10.20
N GLU A 74 0.48 -18.13 -9.56
CA GLU A 74 -0.40 -19.17 -10.11
C GLU A 74 -1.88 -18.74 -10.12
N PHE A 75 -2.36 -18.18 -9.01
CA PHE A 75 -3.80 -18.00 -8.80
C PHE A 75 -4.30 -16.57 -8.87
N LYS A 76 -3.43 -15.56 -8.67
CA LYS A 76 -3.88 -14.16 -8.51
C LYS A 76 -3.36 -13.22 -9.57
N GLN A 77 -2.19 -13.49 -10.15
CA GLN A 77 -1.47 -12.56 -11.03
C GLN A 77 -2.34 -12.05 -12.18
N ALA A 78 -2.92 -12.95 -12.97
CA ALA A 78 -3.72 -12.57 -14.13
C ALA A 78 -4.95 -11.73 -13.73
N SER A 79 -5.68 -12.17 -12.69
CA SER A 79 -6.86 -11.47 -12.18
C SER A 79 -6.52 -10.10 -11.60
N LEU A 80 -5.42 -9.99 -10.87
CA LEU A 80 -4.97 -8.72 -10.28
C LEU A 80 -4.51 -7.73 -11.36
N GLN A 81 -3.74 -8.21 -12.35
CA GLN A 81 -3.34 -7.40 -13.51
C GLN A 81 -4.56 -6.89 -14.28
N GLN A 82 -5.54 -7.77 -14.54
CA GLN A 82 -6.78 -7.39 -15.21
C GLN A 82 -7.60 -6.38 -14.40
N ALA A 83 -7.72 -6.58 -13.08
CA ALA A 83 -8.47 -5.67 -12.21
C ALA A 83 -7.84 -4.27 -12.17
N VAL A 84 -6.51 -4.18 -12.08
CA VAL A 84 -5.77 -2.91 -12.14
C VAL A 84 -5.91 -2.25 -13.51
N ALA A 85 -5.81 -3.02 -14.60
CA ALA A 85 -6.05 -2.51 -15.96
C ALA A 85 -7.48 -1.94 -16.11
N ASN A 86 -8.45 -2.51 -15.40
CA ASN A 86 -9.83 -2.05 -15.33
C ASN A 86 -10.06 -0.92 -14.29
N GLY A 87 -8.99 -0.36 -13.70
CA GLY A 87 -9.05 0.80 -12.82
C GLY A 87 -9.24 0.50 -11.33
N ALA A 88 -9.18 -0.76 -10.89
CA ALA A 88 -9.07 -1.06 -9.46
C ALA A 88 -7.79 -0.44 -8.88
N GLN A 89 -7.85 0.01 -7.63
CA GLN A 89 -6.68 0.54 -6.93
C GLN A 89 -6.02 -0.55 -6.09
N VAL A 90 -4.74 -0.38 -5.79
CA VAL A 90 -3.98 -1.28 -4.92
C VAL A 90 -3.20 -0.46 -3.90
N LEU A 91 -3.32 -0.81 -2.63
CA LEU A 91 -2.41 -0.39 -1.58
C LEU A 91 -1.63 -1.61 -1.09
N ALA A 92 -0.32 -1.61 -1.31
CA ALA A 92 0.57 -2.68 -0.91
C ALA A 92 1.62 -2.17 0.10
N VAL A 93 1.81 -2.92 1.18
CA VAL A 93 2.64 -2.53 2.32
C VAL A 93 3.76 -3.55 2.52
N CYS A 94 5.01 -3.07 2.60
CA CYS A 94 6.21 -3.87 2.88
C CYS A 94 6.33 -5.13 2.01
N GLY A 95 6.17 -6.34 2.56
CA GLY A 95 6.27 -7.59 1.78
C GLY A 95 5.29 -7.64 0.60
N GLY A 96 4.04 -7.19 0.78
CA GLY A 96 3.08 -7.10 -0.32
C GLY A 96 3.58 -6.18 -1.43
N TYR A 97 4.15 -5.02 -1.08
CA TYR A 97 4.74 -4.08 -2.04
C TYR A 97 5.89 -4.73 -2.83
N GLN A 98 6.76 -5.49 -2.17
CA GLN A 98 7.91 -6.15 -2.79
C GLN A 98 7.47 -7.22 -3.79
N LEU A 99 6.47 -8.03 -3.43
CA LEU A 99 5.95 -9.12 -4.27
C LEU A 99 5.21 -8.62 -5.53
N LEU A 100 4.72 -7.38 -5.54
CA LEU A 100 4.18 -6.76 -6.74
C LEU A 100 5.27 -6.36 -7.76
N GLY A 101 6.53 -6.26 -7.32
CA GLY A 101 7.68 -5.95 -8.17
C GLY A 101 8.14 -7.11 -9.05
N HIS A 102 9.31 -6.95 -9.65
CA HIS A 102 9.96 -7.99 -10.45
C HIS A 102 10.49 -9.13 -9.58
N TYR A 103 11.10 -8.81 -8.44
CA TYR A 103 11.61 -9.80 -7.49
C TYR A 103 11.92 -9.21 -6.11
N TYR A 104 11.97 -10.10 -5.12
CA TYR A 104 12.65 -9.90 -3.84
C TYR A 104 13.85 -10.85 -3.76
N GLN A 105 15.03 -10.34 -3.42
CA GLN A 105 16.22 -11.14 -3.15
C GLN A 105 16.57 -11.08 -1.67
N THR A 106 16.75 -12.23 -1.04
CA THR A 106 17.13 -12.37 0.37
C THR A 106 18.60 -12.02 0.61
N GLY A 107 18.98 -11.96 1.90
CA GLY A 107 20.35 -11.62 2.30
C GLY A 107 21.39 -12.70 1.95
N ASP A 108 20.96 -13.95 1.79
CA ASP A 108 21.76 -15.09 1.34
C ASP A 108 21.73 -15.31 -0.18
N GLY A 109 21.01 -14.45 -0.93
CA GLY A 109 21.02 -14.43 -2.39
C GLY A 109 19.94 -15.28 -3.06
N GLU A 110 19.05 -15.91 -2.28
CA GLU A 110 17.85 -16.55 -2.82
C GLU A 110 16.92 -15.48 -3.41
N ARG A 111 16.34 -15.77 -4.57
CA ARG A 111 15.50 -14.84 -5.30
C ARG A 111 14.10 -15.40 -5.46
N TYR A 112 13.12 -14.62 -5.05
CA TYR A 112 11.70 -14.85 -5.23
C TYR A 112 11.20 -13.93 -6.34
N ASP A 113 10.78 -14.50 -7.46
CA ASP A 113 10.19 -13.71 -8.54
C ASP A 113 8.82 -13.18 -8.09
N GLY A 114 8.64 -11.87 -8.26
CA GLY A 114 7.35 -11.22 -8.08
C GLY A 114 6.49 -11.33 -9.34
N ILE A 115 5.36 -10.64 -9.35
CA ILE A 115 4.43 -10.68 -10.48
C ILE A 115 4.68 -9.58 -11.54
N GLY A 116 5.66 -8.71 -11.31
CA GLY A 116 6.02 -7.63 -12.25
C GLY A 116 4.88 -6.66 -12.54
N LEU A 117 3.97 -6.45 -11.57
CA LEU A 117 2.84 -5.51 -11.71
C LEU A 117 3.33 -4.06 -11.66
N ILE A 118 4.38 -3.79 -10.88
CA ILE A 118 5.05 -2.49 -10.79
C ILE A 118 6.54 -2.63 -11.08
N ASP A 119 7.14 -1.59 -11.64
CA ASP A 119 8.53 -1.60 -12.09
C ASP A 119 9.49 -1.34 -10.93
N VAL A 120 9.59 -2.29 -10.00
CA VAL A 120 10.49 -2.21 -8.84
C VAL A 120 11.22 -3.53 -8.63
N ARG A 121 12.38 -3.48 -7.99
CA ARG A 121 13.09 -4.65 -7.47
C ARG A 121 13.47 -4.41 -6.02
N THR A 122 13.50 -5.46 -5.22
CA THR A 122 13.86 -5.35 -3.81
C THR A 122 14.96 -6.34 -3.45
N GLU A 123 15.92 -5.88 -2.67
CA GLU A 123 17.02 -6.70 -2.15
C GLU A 123 17.12 -6.53 -0.62
N ALA A 124 17.33 -7.61 0.11
CA ALA A 124 17.49 -7.56 1.55
C ALA A 124 18.74 -6.75 1.94
N GLY A 125 18.54 -5.72 2.75
CA GLY A 125 19.61 -4.92 3.32
C GLY A 125 20.13 -5.49 4.65
N LYS A 126 21.41 -5.25 4.93
CA LYS A 126 22.03 -5.60 6.23
C LYS A 126 21.54 -4.72 7.40
N LYS A 127 21.06 -3.52 7.10
CA LYS A 127 20.56 -2.56 8.09
C LYS A 127 19.04 -2.54 8.01
N ARG A 128 18.37 -2.65 9.16
CA ARG A 128 16.94 -2.42 9.28
C ARG A 128 16.65 -0.93 9.48
N PHE A 129 15.75 -0.39 8.69
CA PHE A 129 15.21 0.97 8.87
C PHE A 129 14.01 0.89 9.78
N ILE A 130 14.10 1.58 10.92
CA ILE A 130 13.10 1.56 11.99
C ILE A 130 12.88 2.99 12.46
N GLY A 131 11.65 3.49 12.39
CA GLY A 131 11.32 4.79 12.95
C GLY A 131 10.12 5.46 12.30
N ASP A 132 9.85 6.67 12.76
CA ASP A 132 8.86 7.53 12.09
C ASP A 132 9.37 7.91 10.70
N VAL A 133 8.46 7.85 9.72
CA VAL A 133 8.70 8.32 8.37
C VAL A 133 7.69 9.41 8.02
N VAL A 134 8.19 10.48 7.40
CA VAL A 134 7.38 11.58 6.87
C VAL A 134 7.77 11.78 5.43
N VAL A 135 6.77 11.82 4.56
CA VAL A 135 6.94 11.92 3.11
C VAL A 135 6.19 13.15 2.61
N LEU A 136 6.85 13.97 1.79
CA LEU A 136 6.17 14.93 0.94
C LEU A 136 5.68 14.17 -0.29
N SER A 137 4.37 13.95 -0.39
CA SER A 137 3.77 13.13 -1.44
C SER A 137 3.96 13.76 -2.82
N ALA A 138 4.16 12.91 -3.83
CA ALA A 138 4.15 13.28 -5.24
C ALA A 138 2.75 13.12 -5.88
N ILE A 139 1.74 12.73 -5.11
CA ILE A 139 0.35 12.62 -5.58
C ILE A 139 -0.29 14.00 -5.59
N ASP A 140 -0.70 14.45 -6.77
CA ASP A 140 -1.35 15.76 -6.94
C ASP A 140 -2.71 15.82 -6.23
N GLY A 141 -2.99 16.99 -5.63
CA GLY A 141 -4.29 17.28 -5.01
C GLY A 141 -4.47 16.72 -3.59
N LEU A 142 -3.49 16.03 -3.01
CA LEU A 142 -3.55 15.65 -1.59
C LEU A 142 -3.42 16.86 -0.68
N THR A 143 -4.33 16.97 0.29
CA THR A 143 -4.28 17.98 1.34
C THR A 143 -4.52 17.31 2.70
N PRO A 144 -3.57 17.38 3.65
CA PRO A 144 -2.21 17.89 3.48
C PRO A 144 -1.40 17.12 2.43
N SER A 145 -0.33 17.72 1.91
CA SER A 145 0.56 17.07 0.93
C SER A 145 1.56 16.10 1.59
N THR A 146 1.56 16.00 2.92
CA THR A 146 2.43 15.11 3.67
C THR A 146 1.73 13.79 3.95
N LEU A 147 2.50 12.71 3.94
CA LEU A 147 2.13 11.40 4.47
C LEU A 147 2.99 11.09 5.69
N VAL A 148 2.39 10.47 6.71
CA VAL A 148 3.10 10.05 7.93
C VAL A 148 2.90 8.57 8.20
N GLY A 149 3.94 7.91 8.69
CA GLY A 149 3.89 6.49 9.02
C GLY A 149 5.03 6.06 9.91
N PHE A 150 5.22 4.74 9.99
CA PHE A 150 6.35 4.12 10.66
C PHE A 150 7.01 3.11 9.71
N GLU A 151 8.31 3.21 9.49
CA GLU A 151 9.07 2.23 8.69
C GLU A 151 9.66 1.15 9.60
N ASN A 152 9.66 -0.11 9.15
CA ASN A 152 10.27 -1.22 9.88
C ASN A 152 10.73 -2.37 8.95
N HIS A 153 11.68 -2.10 8.07
CA HIS A 153 12.09 -3.04 7.02
C HIS A 153 13.60 -3.10 6.82
N SER A 154 14.08 -4.24 6.36
CA SER A 154 15.46 -4.42 5.87
C SER A 154 15.54 -4.38 4.35
N GLY A 155 14.45 -4.71 3.65
CA GLY A 155 14.37 -4.67 2.19
C GLY A 155 14.69 -3.28 1.64
N ARG A 156 15.51 -3.24 0.58
CA ARG A 156 15.90 -2.05 -0.16
C ARG A 156 15.27 -2.11 -1.53
N THR A 157 14.30 -1.25 -1.76
CA THR A 157 13.59 -1.19 -3.03
C THR A 157 14.22 -0.16 -3.96
N PHE A 158 14.33 -0.51 -5.23
CA PHE A 158 14.84 0.35 -6.29
C PHE A 158 13.78 0.45 -7.39
N LEU A 159 13.38 1.68 -7.69
CA LEU A 159 12.41 1.96 -8.75
C LEU A 159 13.09 1.83 -10.12
N GLY A 160 12.39 1.22 -11.06
CA GLY A 160 12.71 1.24 -12.48
C GLY A 160 12.16 2.50 -13.16
N PRO A 161 12.46 2.70 -14.46
CA PRO A 161 12.10 3.91 -15.20
C PRO A 161 10.59 4.13 -15.37
N ASN A 162 9.77 3.07 -15.23
CA ASN A 162 8.32 3.18 -15.37
C ASN A 162 7.58 3.47 -14.06
N ALA A 163 8.28 3.36 -12.92
CA ALA A 163 7.75 3.64 -11.59
C ALA A 163 8.14 5.04 -11.14
N ARG A 164 7.27 5.67 -10.34
CA ARG A 164 7.56 6.95 -9.67
C ARG A 164 7.50 6.78 -8.16
N PRO A 165 8.26 7.53 -7.36
CA PRO A 165 8.14 7.44 -5.91
C PRO A 165 6.78 7.94 -5.44
N LEU A 166 6.27 7.38 -4.33
CA LEU A 166 5.09 7.93 -3.63
C LEU A 166 5.38 9.34 -3.10
N GLY A 167 6.64 9.62 -2.77
CA GLY A 167 7.09 10.97 -2.52
C GLY A 167 8.53 11.06 -2.03
N LYS A 168 8.91 12.29 -1.68
CA LYS A 168 10.23 12.60 -1.12
C LYS A 168 10.23 12.40 0.39
N VAL A 169 11.23 11.71 0.90
CA VAL A 169 11.42 11.53 2.35
C VAL A 169 11.84 12.86 2.98
N LEU A 170 11.05 13.33 3.95
CA LEU A 170 11.40 14.45 4.83
C LEU A 170 12.03 13.96 6.14
N LYS A 171 11.61 12.78 6.62
CA LYS A 171 12.18 12.06 7.76
C LYS A 171 12.06 10.56 7.53
N GLY A 172 13.05 9.79 7.96
CA GLY A 172 13.12 8.34 7.75
C GLY A 172 14.13 7.96 6.67
N HIS A 173 14.07 6.73 6.19
CA HIS A 173 15.00 6.18 5.19
C HIS A 173 14.32 5.90 3.85
N GLY A 174 13.01 5.62 3.86
CA GLY A 174 12.25 5.32 2.66
C GLY A 174 12.67 4.01 2.00
N ASN A 175 12.57 3.94 0.67
CA ASN A 175 12.74 2.70 -0.09
C ASN A 175 14.06 1.96 0.19
N ASN A 176 15.19 2.67 0.29
CA ASN A 176 16.52 2.05 0.37
C ASN A 176 17.56 2.79 1.25
N GLY A 177 17.20 3.96 1.78
CA GLY A 177 18.07 4.77 2.63
C GLY A 177 19.12 5.62 1.93
N SER A 178 19.17 5.64 0.58
CA SER A 178 20.08 6.49 -0.21
C SER A 178 19.35 7.47 -1.12
N ASP A 179 18.20 7.09 -1.66
CA ASP A 179 17.57 7.86 -2.74
C ASP A 179 16.68 9.00 -2.21
N HIS A 180 16.44 9.03 -0.90
CA HIS A 180 15.54 9.97 -0.22
C HIS A 180 14.12 9.95 -0.83
N GLN A 181 13.70 8.79 -1.32
CA GLN A 181 12.40 8.52 -1.92
C GLN A 181 11.72 7.40 -1.16
N GLU A 182 10.41 7.50 -1.01
CA GLU A 182 9.59 6.49 -0.35
C GLU A 182 8.51 5.97 -1.29
N GLY A 183 8.28 4.66 -1.20
CA GLY A 183 7.23 3.95 -1.91
C GLY A 183 7.31 4.01 -3.43
N CYS A 184 6.22 3.60 -4.07
CA CYS A 184 6.05 3.57 -5.52
C CYS A 184 4.59 3.93 -5.85
N VAL A 185 4.41 4.65 -6.95
CA VAL A 185 3.14 4.89 -7.63
C VAL A 185 3.30 4.50 -9.09
N GLN A 186 2.47 3.58 -9.56
CA GLN A 186 2.41 3.18 -10.97
C GLN A 186 0.97 2.79 -11.34
N GLY A 187 0.32 3.60 -12.16
CA GLY A 187 -1.11 3.45 -12.43
C GLY A 187 -1.95 3.62 -11.16
N GLY A 188 -2.87 2.68 -10.90
CA GLY A 188 -3.67 2.62 -9.66
C GLY A 188 -2.97 1.93 -8.49
N VAL A 189 -1.67 1.63 -8.58
CA VAL A 189 -0.93 0.89 -7.55
C VAL A 189 -0.08 1.84 -6.71
N ILE A 190 -0.25 1.77 -5.39
CA ILE A 190 0.59 2.42 -4.39
C ILE A 190 1.29 1.33 -3.56
N GLY A 191 2.61 1.33 -3.61
CA GLY A 191 3.47 0.50 -2.76
C GLY A 191 4.20 1.36 -1.72
N THR A 192 4.32 0.90 -0.48
CA THR A 192 5.01 1.67 0.59
C THR A 192 5.53 0.79 1.72
N TYR A 193 6.50 1.30 2.47
CA TYR A 193 7.00 0.74 3.73
C TYR A 193 6.36 1.35 4.98
N MET A 194 5.37 2.25 4.82
CA MET A 194 4.67 2.88 5.94
C MET A 194 3.68 1.93 6.63
N HIS A 195 3.94 1.62 7.90
CA HIS A 195 3.19 0.74 8.79
C HIS A 195 2.50 1.47 9.97
N GLY A 196 1.94 0.69 10.92
CA GLY A 196 1.26 1.16 12.14
C GLY A 196 -0.22 1.46 11.90
N SER A 197 -0.75 0.86 10.84
CA SER A 197 -1.75 1.37 9.87
C SER A 197 -1.45 2.77 9.32
N LEU A 198 -1.35 2.85 8.00
CA LEU A 198 -1.08 4.06 7.23
C LEU A 198 -2.33 4.94 7.14
N LEU A 199 -3.45 4.38 6.68
CA LEU A 199 -4.64 5.13 6.30
C LEU A 199 -5.33 5.89 7.46
N PRO A 200 -5.41 5.37 8.70
CA PRO A 200 -6.02 6.11 9.82
C PRO A 200 -5.36 7.47 10.13
N LYS A 201 -4.09 7.67 9.77
CA LYS A 201 -3.38 8.95 9.95
C LYS A 201 -3.24 9.74 8.66
N ASN A 202 -3.69 9.18 7.54
CA ASN A 202 -3.61 9.79 6.22
C ASN A 202 -4.97 9.65 5.51
N PRO A 203 -6.02 10.27 6.05
CA PRO A 203 -7.40 10.10 5.55
C PRO A 203 -7.54 10.55 4.09
N HIS A 204 -6.81 11.61 3.71
CA HIS A 204 -6.72 12.09 2.33
C HIS A 204 -6.14 11.04 1.35
N LEU A 205 -5.24 10.15 1.81
CA LEU A 205 -4.75 9.03 1.00
C LEU A 205 -5.81 7.92 0.88
N ALA A 206 -6.58 7.67 1.94
CA ALA A 206 -7.68 6.72 1.89
C ALA A 206 -8.75 7.18 0.88
N ASP A 207 -9.12 8.45 0.91
CA ASP A 207 -10.08 9.02 -0.04
C ASP A 207 -9.53 9.08 -1.46
N HIS A 208 -8.23 9.29 -1.63
CA HIS A 208 -7.59 9.18 -2.94
C HIS A 208 -7.77 7.78 -3.55
N LEU A 209 -7.58 6.71 -2.75
CA LEU A 209 -7.79 5.33 -3.19
C LEU A 209 -9.28 5.07 -3.50
N ILE A 210 -10.20 5.51 -2.63
CA ILE A 210 -11.64 5.34 -2.83
C ILE A 210 -12.09 6.07 -4.10
N ALA A 211 -11.75 7.35 -4.25
CA ALA A 211 -12.06 8.14 -5.43
C ALA A 211 -11.45 7.52 -6.70
N GLY A 212 -10.21 7.04 -6.61
CA GLY A 212 -9.54 6.36 -7.71
C GLY A 212 -10.30 5.14 -8.21
N ALA A 213 -10.75 4.28 -7.30
CA ALA A 213 -11.54 3.11 -7.63
C ALA A 213 -12.90 3.47 -8.22
N LEU A 214 -13.54 4.55 -7.74
CA LEU A 214 -14.86 4.97 -8.20
C LEU A 214 -14.84 5.65 -9.57
N ARG A 215 -13.72 6.24 -9.99
CA ARG A 215 -13.57 6.84 -11.33
C ARG A 215 -13.91 5.84 -12.45
N ARG A 216 -13.59 4.55 -12.29
CA ARG A 216 -13.90 3.50 -13.29
C ARG A 216 -15.40 3.29 -13.49
N ARG A 217 -16.23 3.75 -12.55
CA ARG A 217 -17.69 3.65 -12.57
C ARG A 217 -18.37 5.00 -12.86
N GLY A 218 -17.60 6.00 -13.32
CA GLY A 218 -18.10 7.36 -13.55
C GLY A 218 -18.37 8.14 -12.25
N GLY A 219 -17.80 7.70 -11.12
CA GLY A 219 -17.93 8.38 -9.84
C GLY A 219 -17.31 9.78 -9.87
N GLY A 220 -18.01 10.73 -9.25
CA GLY A 220 -17.56 12.11 -9.07
C GLY A 220 -16.63 12.29 -7.86
N ALA A 221 -16.34 13.55 -7.54
CA ALA A 221 -15.60 13.89 -6.32
C ALA A 221 -16.35 13.41 -5.07
N LEU A 222 -15.60 12.91 -4.09
CA LEU A 222 -16.14 12.51 -2.80
C LEU A 222 -16.57 13.75 -2.01
N SER A 223 -17.64 13.60 -1.22
CA SER A 223 -18.06 14.63 -0.26
C SER A 223 -17.00 14.82 0.82
N HIS A 224 -16.90 16.03 1.38
CA HIS A 224 -16.00 16.27 2.51
C HIS A 224 -16.45 15.47 3.76
N LEU A 225 -15.48 14.88 4.47
CA LEU A 225 -15.66 14.25 5.79
C LEU A 225 -14.91 15.06 6.85
N ASP A 226 -15.38 15.02 8.10
CA ASP A 226 -14.64 15.63 9.21
C ASP A 226 -13.46 14.75 9.61
N ASP A 227 -12.25 15.17 9.21
CA ASP A 227 -10.99 14.47 9.47
C ASP A 227 -10.22 15.07 10.67
N SER A 228 -10.88 15.84 11.54
CA SER A 228 -10.20 16.59 12.61
C SER A 228 -9.36 15.70 13.54
N ALA A 229 -9.86 14.50 13.87
CA ALA A 229 -9.15 13.56 14.76
C ALA A 229 -7.95 12.91 14.07
N GLU A 230 -8.13 12.45 12.84
CA GLU A 230 -7.10 11.86 11.98
C GLU A 230 -5.98 12.86 11.69
N LEU A 231 -6.33 14.11 11.38
CA LEU A 231 -5.38 15.19 11.12
C LEU A 231 -4.68 15.67 12.40
N ALA A 232 -5.32 15.59 13.57
CA ALA A 232 -4.63 15.81 14.84
C ALA A 232 -3.56 14.73 15.09
N ALA A 233 -3.88 13.45 14.81
CA ALA A 233 -2.91 12.36 14.89
C ALA A 233 -1.78 12.50 13.85
N HIS A 234 -2.12 12.94 12.63
CA HIS A 234 -1.14 13.27 11.58
C HIS A 234 -0.18 14.36 12.04
N GLY A 235 -0.72 15.48 12.52
CA GLY A 235 0.04 16.64 13.00
C GLY A 235 0.94 16.30 14.18
N TRP A 236 0.52 15.40 15.07
CA TRP A 236 1.37 14.93 16.16
C TRP A 236 2.64 14.22 15.66
N ILE A 237 2.54 13.39 14.61
CA ILE A 237 3.71 12.75 14.02
C ILE A 237 4.64 13.79 13.37
N LEU A 238 4.08 14.79 12.68
CA LEU A 238 4.88 15.89 12.11
C LEU A 238 5.63 16.69 13.20
N GLN A 239 4.97 17.03 14.31
CA GLN A 239 5.61 17.72 15.43
C GLN A 239 6.70 16.86 16.07
N ARG A 240 6.43 15.57 16.27
CA ARG A 240 7.43 14.62 16.77
C ARG A 240 8.61 14.46 15.80
N ALA A 241 8.35 14.58 14.50
CA ALA A 241 9.37 14.52 13.46
C ALA A 241 10.40 15.66 13.58
N GLN A 242 9.97 16.86 13.96
CA GLN A 242 10.79 18.08 14.06
C GLN A 242 11.64 18.19 15.34
N ARG A 243 11.33 17.43 16.39
CA ARG A 243 11.96 17.56 17.73
C ARG A 243 13.26 16.76 17.91
N ARG A 244 13.83 16.19 16.85
CA ARG A 244 15.05 15.36 16.88
C ARG A 244 15.89 15.66 15.67
#